data_AF-A0A1A8J399-F1
#
_entry.id   AF-A0A1A8J399-F1
#
_cell.length_a   1.000
_cell.length_b   1.000
_cell.length_c   1.000
_cell.angle_alpha   90.00
_cell.angle_beta   90.00
_cell.angle_gamma   90.00
#
_symmetry.space_group_name_H-M   'P 1'
#
loop_
_entity.id
_entity.type
_entity.pdbx_description
1 polymer ?
#
loop_
_entity_poly.entity_id
_entity_poly.type
_entity_poly.pdbx_seq_one_letter_code
_entity_poly.pdbx_strand_id
1 'polypeptide(L)'
;MTDFSSICKLCLLSVAFFVQACSSSSCPVMECWLVQEKVGRGGGLTGATTQEKSLLHVRTDAQSHTDSHHVPSDISPSRVYVITDPAATLCHHSLNPPRGSIQKPQCEINPFLPQPSSLRWVTSLTESALSPIYLQADWFSASFQGLDEQLGVSAITRAPTGTKDHDVVLSVTSKTMSASSRLGEPVTLDCGFWADPSSPLTATGFAVEWRYQTRGDGRLVLAYDGKTDRLAETREEGATLDFEGLHTRGNASLILQEAKVRHSGTYICTVYLPYLLAQVAMELEIVEPPSLSLYPSPLPLAVPGQTISVQCEASGFAPLSLELSWEFKGADGKSRSLGTGSMSGHRQAWDGTFSQSSRLELDTSRLDLGRGGEVTCVAVHPGGTRRASVSLNIIGFSSPSIEDSMAMVGVALVLYGLIKFVSWTLTGSGSDKTDGQDKKQK
;
A
#
# COMPACT_ATOMS: atom_id res chain seq x y z
N MET A 1 -8.42 52.37 -21.79
CA MET A 1 -8.24 52.32 -20.31
C MET A 1 -9.43 51.69 -19.57
N THR A 2 -10.44 51.15 -20.28
CA THR A 2 -11.67 50.59 -19.67
C THR A 2 -11.67 49.06 -19.56
N ASP A 3 -10.93 48.34 -20.41
CA ASP A 3 -10.99 46.87 -20.44
C ASP A 3 -10.19 46.17 -19.33
N PHE A 4 -9.16 46.83 -18.79
CA PHE A 4 -8.33 46.29 -17.70
C PHE A 4 -9.09 46.23 -16.36
N SER A 5 -10.08 47.12 -16.17
CA SER A 5 -10.92 47.20 -14.96
C SER A 5 -11.93 46.05 -14.90
N SER A 6 -12.48 45.65 -16.04
CA SER A 6 -13.44 44.55 -16.15
C SER A 6 -12.79 43.20 -15.87
N ILE A 7 -11.57 42.97 -16.38
CA ILE A 7 -10.84 41.71 -16.17
C ILE A 7 -10.39 41.57 -14.71
N CYS A 8 -9.95 42.64 -14.05
CA CYS A 8 -9.65 42.62 -12.61
C CYS A 8 -10.88 42.36 -11.75
N LYS A 9 -12.05 42.91 -12.10
CA LYS A 9 -13.31 42.64 -11.39
C LYS A 9 -13.79 41.20 -11.56
N LEU A 10 -13.65 40.63 -12.76
CA LEU A 10 -13.95 39.23 -13.03
C LEU A 10 -12.97 38.27 -12.32
N CYS A 11 -11.68 38.63 -12.21
CA CYS A 11 -10.72 37.87 -11.42
C CYS A 11 -10.97 37.97 -9.91
N LEU A 12 -11.38 39.14 -9.40
CA LEU A 12 -11.74 39.29 -7.99
C LEU A 12 -13.04 38.55 -7.65
N LEU A 13 -14.02 38.53 -8.57
CA LEU A 13 -15.23 37.74 -8.42
C LEU A 13 -14.94 36.24 -8.52
N SER A 14 -14.07 35.79 -9.42
CA SER A 14 -13.70 34.37 -9.50
C SER A 14 -12.87 33.92 -8.29
N VAL A 15 -11.96 34.75 -7.78
CA VAL A 15 -11.21 34.48 -6.54
C VAL A 15 -12.15 34.53 -5.34
N ALA A 16 -13.10 35.45 -5.26
CA ALA A 16 -14.11 35.47 -4.19
C ALA A 16 -15.04 34.25 -4.26
N PHE A 17 -15.47 33.82 -5.46
CA PHE A 17 -16.24 32.59 -5.64
C PHE A 17 -15.42 31.33 -5.32
N PHE A 18 -14.12 31.29 -5.62
CA PHE A 18 -13.24 30.18 -5.24
C PHE A 18 -12.96 30.16 -3.72
N VAL A 19 -12.75 31.32 -3.09
CA VAL A 19 -12.58 31.43 -1.62
C VAL A 19 -13.89 31.08 -0.90
N GLN A 20 -15.05 31.44 -1.47
CA GLN A 20 -16.35 31.14 -0.89
C GLN A 20 -16.81 29.69 -1.18
N ALA A 21 -16.35 29.06 -2.26
CA ALA A 21 -16.52 27.63 -2.51
C ALA A 21 -15.64 26.74 -1.62
N CYS A 22 -14.55 27.28 -1.06
CA CYS A 22 -13.70 26.57 -0.10
C CYS A 22 -14.14 26.74 1.38
N SER A 23 -15.22 27.47 1.66
CA SER A 23 -15.62 27.85 3.03
C SER A 23 -16.95 27.26 3.52
N SER A 24 -17.57 26.35 2.77
CA SER A 24 -18.73 25.58 3.26
C SER A 24 -18.49 24.09 3.09
N SER A 25 -17.52 23.56 3.82
CA SER A 25 -17.44 22.11 4.04
C SER A 25 -18.65 21.69 4.88
N SER A 26 -19.70 21.20 4.23
CA SER A 26 -20.80 20.53 4.92
C SER A 26 -20.20 19.38 5.73
N CYS A 27 -20.40 19.40 7.04
CA CYS A 27 -20.12 18.24 7.88
C CYS A 27 -21.10 17.10 7.54
N PRO A 28 -20.69 15.84 7.78
CA PRO A 28 -21.50 14.70 7.38
C PRO A 28 -22.70 14.47 8.29
N VAL A 29 -23.70 13.80 7.72
CA VAL A 29 -24.70 13.04 8.47
C VAL A 29 -24.36 11.57 8.33
N MET A 30 -24.00 10.91 9.43
CA MET A 30 -23.45 9.55 9.40
C MET A 30 -24.39 8.56 10.08
N GLU A 31 -24.58 7.41 9.44
CA GLU A 31 -25.20 6.25 10.07
C GLU A 31 -24.15 5.47 10.84
N CYS A 32 -24.44 5.17 12.11
CA CYS A 32 -23.53 4.53 13.03
C CYS A 32 -24.20 3.38 13.77
N TRP A 33 -23.42 2.38 14.17
CA TRP A 33 -23.88 1.31 15.03
C TRP A 33 -23.59 1.64 16.49
N LEU A 34 -24.63 1.83 17.29
CA LEU A 34 -24.52 1.90 18.73
C LEU A 34 -24.46 0.47 19.27
N VAL A 35 -23.30 0.10 19.82
CA VAL A 35 -23.06 -1.22 20.39
C VAL A 35 -23.16 -1.11 21.92
N GLN A 36 -23.95 -2.00 22.51
CA GLN A 36 -24.15 -2.06 23.96
C GLN A 36 -24.03 -3.50 24.44
N GLU A 37 -23.27 -3.68 25.52
CA GLU A 37 -23.26 -4.95 26.24
C GLU A 37 -24.51 -5.04 27.13
N LYS A 38 -25.35 -6.07 26.96
CA LYS A 38 -26.37 -6.33 27.97
C LYS A 38 -25.70 -6.82 29.24
N VAL A 39 -26.06 -6.25 30.38
CA VAL A 39 -25.73 -6.84 31.68
C VAL A 39 -26.46 -8.19 31.76
N GLY A 40 -25.69 -9.28 31.78
CA GLY A 40 -26.23 -10.62 31.98
C GLY A 40 -26.99 -10.70 33.30
N ARG A 41 -28.20 -11.27 33.28
CA ARG A 41 -28.96 -11.57 34.51
C ARG A 41 -28.27 -12.72 35.25
N GLY A 42 -27.26 -12.39 36.05
CA GLY A 42 -26.64 -13.29 37.03
C GLY A 42 -25.80 -14.43 36.42
N GLY A 43 -24.52 -14.49 36.81
CA GLY A 43 -23.67 -15.66 36.62
C GLY A 43 -22.72 -15.58 35.42
N GLY A 44 -21.55 -14.97 35.63
CA GLY A 44 -20.25 -15.35 35.04
C GLY A 44 -20.05 -15.35 33.51
N LEU A 45 -21.07 -15.14 32.70
CA LEU A 45 -20.98 -15.09 31.24
C LEU A 45 -21.15 -13.65 30.76
N THR A 46 -20.28 -13.21 29.84
CA THR A 46 -20.40 -11.94 29.13
C THR A 46 -21.78 -11.88 28.47
N GLY A 47 -22.57 -10.85 28.79
CA GLY A 47 -23.92 -10.76 28.26
C GLY A 47 -23.94 -10.50 26.76
N ALA A 48 -25.07 -10.80 26.11
CA ALA A 48 -25.21 -10.63 24.66
C ALA A 48 -25.00 -9.16 24.26
N THR A 49 -24.17 -8.92 23.24
CA THR A 49 -24.01 -7.61 22.62
C THR A 49 -25.23 -7.29 21.75
N THR A 50 -25.77 -6.09 21.90
CA THR A 50 -26.85 -5.57 21.06
C THR A 50 -26.31 -4.43 20.21
N GLN A 51 -26.69 -4.41 18.93
CA GLN A 51 -26.34 -3.36 18.00
C GLN A 51 -27.62 -2.65 17.56
N GLU A 52 -27.63 -1.32 17.66
CA GLU A 52 -28.76 -0.48 17.24
C GLU A 52 -28.28 0.58 16.24
N LYS A 53 -29.06 0.81 15.18
CA LYS A 53 -28.74 1.88 14.24
C LYS A 53 -28.97 3.24 14.87
N SER A 54 -28.03 4.14 14.64
CA SER A 54 -28.04 5.52 15.12
C SER A 54 -27.64 6.46 13.99
N LEU A 55 -28.04 7.73 14.13
CA LEU A 55 -27.74 8.78 13.15
C LEU A 55 -27.01 9.92 13.86
N LEU A 56 -25.85 10.32 13.35
CA LEU A 56 -25.06 11.43 13.87
C LEU A 56 -25.17 12.62 12.92
N HIS A 57 -25.58 13.76 13.46
CA HIS A 57 -25.51 15.06 12.78
C HIS A 57 -24.30 15.82 13.29
N VAL A 58 -23.27 15.93 12.46
CA VAL A 58 -22.04 16.64 12.85
C VAL A 58 -22.15 18.13 12.50
N ARG A 59 -21.69 18.98 13.41
CA ARG A 59 -21.57 20.42 13.22
C ARG A 59 -20.30 20.96 13.86
N THR A 60 -19.76 22.05 13.35
CA THR A 60 -18.56 22.71 13.94
C THR A 60 -18.90 23.72 15.02
N ASP A 61 -20.09 24.33 14.96
CA ASP A 61 -20.54 25.33 15.91
C ASP A 61 -21.93 24.95 16.46
N ALA A 62 -22.11 25.09 17.77
CA ALA A 62 -23.38 24.90 18.44
C ALA A 62 -24.49 25.83 17.89
N GLN A 63 -24.11 27.01 17.37
CA GLN A 63 -25.04 27.98 16.80
C GLN A 63 -25.42 27.69 15.34
N SER A 64 -24.75 26.74 14.68
CA SER A 64 -25.08 26.36 13.31
C SER A 64 -26.40 25.58 13.27
N HIS A 65 -27.33 26.05 12.43
CA HIS A 65 -28.60 25.37 12.22
C HIS A 65 -28.36 24.09 11.41
N THR A 66 -28.74 22.95 11.97
CA THR A 66 -28.84 21.70 11.23
C THR A 66 -30.04 21.78 10.28
N ASP A 67 -29.79 21.67 8.98
CA ASP A 67 -30.86 21.45 8.01
C ASP A 67 -31.67 20.22 8.43
N SER A 68 -32.99 20.25 8.22
CA SER A 68 -33.86 19.12 8.54
C SER A 68 -33.55 17.95 7.61
N HIS A 69 -32.61 17.10 8.00
CA HIS A 69 -32.28 15.88 7.29
C HIS A 69 -33.33 14.81 7.55
N HIS A 70 -33.75 14.10 6.51
CA HIS A 70 -34.71 13.01 6.60
C HIS A 70 -34.11 11.85 7.41
N VAL A 71 -34.71 11.52 8.55
CA VAL A 71 -34.31 10.37 9.37
C VAL A 71 -34.79 9.09 8.68
N PRO A 72 -33.90 8.12 8.39
CA PRO A 72 -34.30 6.82 7.85
C PRO A 72 -35.33 6.11 8.74
N SER A 73 -36.30 5.43 8.14
CA SER A 73 -37.42 4.80 8.87
C SER A 73 -37.01 3.64 9.78
N ASP A 74 -35.81 3.09 9.56
CA ASP A 74 -35.20 2.02 10.35
C ASP A 74 -34.40 2.52 11.56
N ILE A 75 -34.32 3.85 11.77
CA ILE A 75 -33.63 4.47 12.90
C ILE A 75 -34.64 5.04 13.89
N SER A 76 -34.51 4.64 15.15
CA SER A 76 -35.35 5.17 16.22
C SER A 76 -35.03 6.66 16.46
N PRO A 77 -36.04 7.55 16.62
CA PRO A 77 -35.82 8.96 16.96
C PRO A 77 -35.01 9.16 18.25
N SER A 78 -34.97 8.17 19.14
CA SER A 78 -34.16 8.17 20.37
C SER A 78 -32.65 7.97 20.11
N ARG A 79 -32.26 7.53 18.91
CA ARG A 79 -30.89 7.23 18.48
C ARG A 79 -30.37 8.21 17.44
N VAL A 80 -30.93 9.42 17.42
CA VAL A 80 -30.45 10.54 16.60
C VAL A 80 -29.71 11.49 17.52
N TYR A 81 -28.42 11.69 17.27
CA TYR A 81 -27.53 12.50 18.09
C TYR A 81 -26.97 13.66 17.29
N VAL A 82 -26.74 14.79 17.95
CA VAL A 82 -26.10 15.97 17.38
C VAL A 82 -24.71 16.07 18.00
N ILE A 83 -23.67 16.05 17.16
CA ILE A 83 -22.28 16.08 17.57
C ILE A 83 -21.68 17.44 17.22
N THR A 84 -21.26 18.20 18.23
CA THR A 84 -20.49 19.43 18.05
C THR A 84 -18.99 19.08 18.06
N ASP A 85 -18.33 19.28 16.92
CA ASP A 85 -16.89 19.07 16.72
C ASP A 85 -16.21 20.38 16.27
N PRO A 86 -15.77 21.24 17.21
CA PRO A 86 -15.14 22.52 16.89
C PRO A 86 -13.87 22.40 16.05
N ALA A 87 -13.16 21.28 16.14
CA ALA A 87 -11.93 21.05 15.38
C ALA A 87 -12.18 20.56 13.95
N ALA A 88 -13.45 20.32 13.58
CA ALA A 88 -13.86 19.80 12.28
C ALA A 88 -13.15 18.48 11.89
N THR A 89 -12.72 17.69 12.87
CA THR A 89 -12.06 16.39 12.67
C THR A 89 -12.97 15.36 12.00
N LEU A 90 -14.28 15.47 12.21
CA LEU A 90 -15.32 14.64 11.61
C LEU A 90 -15.85 15.23 10.29
N CYS A 91 -15.46 16.45 9.90
CA CYS A 91 -15.94 17.12 8.69
C CYS A 91 -15.01 16.88 7.50
N HIS A 92 -14.62 15.62 7.29
CA HIS A 92 -13.77 15.20 6.19
C HIS A 92 -14.59 14.58 5.04
N HIS A 93 -14.16 14.75 3.79
CA HIS A 93 -14.91 14.27 2.61
C HIS A 93 -15.11 12.75 2.60
N SER A 94 -14.14 11.99 3.14
CA SER A 94 -14.25 10.51 3.23
C SER A 94 -15.31 10.03 4.23
N LEU A 95 -15.76 10.92 5.13
CA LEU A 95 -16.87 10.69 6.06
C LEU A 95 -18.19 11.27 5.54
N ASN A 96 -18.17 12.07 4.47
CA ASN A 96 -19.33 12.72 3.87
C ASN A 96 -19.56 12.28 2.42
N PRO A 97 -19.89 11.01 2.15
CA PRO A 97 -20.15 10.55 0.80
C PRO A 97 -21.38 11.25 0.19
N PRO A 98 -21.42 11.41 -1.15
CA PRO A 98 -22.57 11.98 -1.83
C PRO A 98 -23.88 11.23 -1.48
N ARG A 99 -24.99 11.98 -1.41
CA ARG A 99 -26.31 11.39 -1.13
C ARG A 99 -26.63 10.28 -2.14
N GLY A 100 -27.01 9.11 -1.64
CA GLY A 100 -27.32 7.94 -2.45
C GLY A 100 -26.12 7.02 -2.73
N SER A 101 -24.94 7.32 -2.18
CA SER A 101 -23.81 6.39 -2.22
C SER A 101 -24.17 5.06 -1.54
N ILE A 102 -23.83 3.95 -2.20
CA ILE A 102 -23.99 2.60 -1.66
C ILE A 102 -22.91 2.33 -0.60
N GLN A 103 -21.70 2.82 -0.85
CA GLN A 103 -20.60 2.74 0.11
C GLN A 103 -20.74 3.87 1.13
N LYS A 104 -20.77 3.49 2.41
CA LYS A 104 -20.83 4.39 3.55
C LYS A 104 -19.56 4.20 4.40
N PRO A 105 -19.07 5.25 5.07
CA PRO A 105 -17.99 5.11 6.04
C PRO A 105 -18.42 4.17 7.17
N GLN A 106 -17.45 3.50 7.80
CA GLN A 106 -17.73 2.69 8.99
C GLN A 106 -17.81 3.59 10.22
N CYS A 107 -18.80 3.34 11.06
CA CYS A 107 -18.98 4.07 12.30
C CYS A 107 -19.56 3.16 13.38
N GLU A 108 -18.86 3.12 14.52
CA GLU A 108 -19.27 2.39 15.71
C GLU A 108 -19.22 3.33 16.91
N ILE A 109 -20.25 3.28 17.75
CA ILE A 109 -20.39 4.08 18.97
C ILE A 109 -20.58 3.12 20.13
N ASN A 110 -19.83 3.35 21.20
CA ASN A 110 -19.88 2.57 22.43
C ASN A 110 -20.06 3.53 23.63
N PRO A 111 -20.88 3.16 24.64
CA PRO A 111 -20.83 3.84 25.93
C PRO A 111 -19.41 3.79 26.50
N PHE A 112 -18.92 4.92 26.98
CA PHE A 112 -17.59 5.05 27.55
C PHE A 112 -17.70 5.35 29.04
N LEU A 113 -16.88 4.68 29.86
CA LEU A 113 -16.80 4.95 31.29
C LEU A 113 -15.45 5.61 31.61
N PRO A 114 -15.43 6.92 31.94
CA PRO A 114 -14.20 7.58 32.34
C PRO A 114 -13.55 6.93 33.56
N GLN A 115 -12.28 6.58 33.45
CA GLN A 115 -11.53 5.90 34.51
C GLN A 115 -10.05 6.25 34.45
N PRO A 116 -9.36 6.37 35.59
CA PRO A 116 -7.94 6.64 35.61
C PRO A 116 -7.16 5.46 35.03
N SER A 117 -6.10 5.74 34.28
CA SER A 117 -5.17 4.71 33.80
C SER A 117 -4.18 4.33 34.89
N SER A 118 -3.84 3.03 34.96
CA SER A 118 -2.79 2.50 35.85
C SER A 118 -1.40 2.50 35.21
N LEU A 119 -1.29 2.94 33.96
CA LEU A 119 -0.03 2.98 33.21
C LEU A 119 0.89 4.07 33.78
N ARG A 120 2.16 3.72 34.04
CA ARG A 120 3.13 4.61 34.72
C ARG A 120 3.37 5.95 34.01
N TRP A 121 3.30 5.98 32.67
CA TRP A 121 3.45 7.20 31.86
C TRP A 121 2.16 8.03 31.74
N VAL A 122 1.06 7.55 32.34
CA VAL A 122 -0.25 8.25 32.37
C VAL A 122 -0.64 8.64 33.79
N THR A 123 -0.10 7.98 34.82
CA THR A 123 -0.49 8.20 36.23
C THR A 123 -0.34 9.65 36.70
N SER A 124 0.57 10.42 36.09
CA SER A 124 0.75 11.84 36.42
C SER A 124 -0.51 12.68 36.12
N LEU A 125 -1.36 12.25 35.17
CA LEU A 125 -2.60 12.94 34.79
C LEU A 125 -3.70 12.85 35.86
N THR A 126 -3.62 11.92 36.81
CA THR A 126 -4.65 11.65 37.81
C THR A 126 -4.12 11.64 39.25
N GLU A 127 -2.98 12.30 39.50
CA GLU A 127 -2.31 12.38 40.82
C GLU A 127 -3.19 12.92 41.95
N SER A 128 -4.16 13.79 41.64
CA SER A 128 -5.09 14.32 42.64
C SER A 128 -5.93 13.22 43.30
N ALA A 129 -6.04 12.05 42.68
CA ALA A 129 -6.85 10.91 43.11
C ALA A 129 -8.33 11.25 43.37
N LEU A 130 -8.82 12.36 42.79
CA LEU A 130 -10.20 12.84 42.95
C LEU A 130 -10.87 12.97 41.58
N SER A 131 -11.98 12.26 41.39
CA SER A 131 -12.78 12.35 40.17
C SER A 131 -13.52 13.70 40.08
N PRO A 132 -13.29 14.52 39.04
CA PRO A 132 -13.98 15.80 38.88
C PRO A 132 -15.49 15.62 38.67
N ILE A 133 -16.30 16.56 39.18
CA ILE A 133 -17.76 16.61 38.93
C ILE A 133 -18.06 16.69 37.42
N TYR A 134 -17.16 17.28 36.63
CA TYR A 134 -17.27 17.35 35.17
C TYR A 134 -17.49 15.97 34.50
N LEU A 135 -16.98 14.90 35.11
CA LEU A 135 -17.16 13.52 34.63
C LEU A 135 -18.58 12.98 34.82
N GLN A 136 -19.43 13.61 35.64
CA GLN A 136 -20.83 13.23 35.84
C GLN A 136 -21.68 13.63 34.62
N ALA A 137 -21.58 12.85 33.56
CA ALA A 137 -22.26 13.01 32.29
C ALA A 137 -22.36 11.65 31.59
N ASP A 138 -23.12 11.58 30.50
CA ASP A 138 -23.09 10.43 29.61
C ASP A 138 -21.89 10.57 28.66
N TRP A 139 -21.06 9.53 28.57
CA TRP A 139 -19.86 9.55 27.74
C TRP A 139 -19.93 8.44 26.69
N PHE A 140 -19.41 8.74 25.50
CA PHE A 140 -19.40 7.80 24.39
C PHE A 140 -18.06 7.85 23.68
N SER A 141 -17.54 6.68 23.32
CA SER A 141 -16.43 6.52 22.40
C SER A 141 -16.99 6.17 21.03
N ALA A 142 -16.58 6.90 20.01
CA ALA A 142 -16.94 6.63 18.63
C ALA A 142 -15.68 6.38 17.81
N SER A 143 -15.73 5.36 16.94
CA SER A 143 -14.69 5.05 15.97
C SER A 143 -15.26 5.18 14.57
N PHE A 144 -14.53 5.91 13.72
CA PHE A 144 -14.90 6.21 12.35
C PHE A 144 -13.78 5.75 11.42
N GLN A 145 -14.16 5.06 10.35
CA GLN A 145 -13.27 4.75 9.25
C GLN A 145 -13.86 5.33 7.97
N GLY A 146 -13.17 6.32 7.41
CA GLY A 146 -13.51 6.92 6.14
C GLY A 146 -13.41 5.93 4.98
N LEU A 147 -14.06 6.26 3.88
CA LEU A 147 -13.96 5.49 2.64
C LEU A 147 -12.51 5.36 2.17
N ASP A 148 -12.21 4.22 1.55
CA ASP A 148 -10.89 3.85 1.02
C ASP A 148 -9.75 4.00 2.03
N GLU A 149 -10.04 3.80 3.32
CA GLU A 149 -9.07 3.91 4.42
C GLU A 149 -8.34 5.28 4.48
N GLN A 150 -8.92 6.33 3.91
CA GLN A 150 -8.27 7.65 3.84
C GLN A 150 -8.18 8.37 5.18
N LEU A 151 -8.99 7.95 6.16
CA LEU A 151 -9.06 8.57 7.47
C LEU A 151 -9.57 7.58 8.52
N GLY A 152 -8.88 7.48 9.65
CA GLY A 152 -9.41 6.92 10.88
C GLY A 152 -9.59 8.02 11.91
N VAL A 153 -10.72 8.02 12.60
CA VAL A 153 -10.99 8.94 13.72
C VAL A 153 -11.51 8.14 14.90
N SER A 154 -10.98 8.43 16.08
CA SER A 154 -11.56 8.00 17.35
C SER A 154 -11.90 9.24 18.16
N ALA A 155 -13.15 9.36 18.61
CA ALA A 155 -13.61 10.51 19.37
C ALA A 155 -14.25 10.08 20.68
N ILE A 156 -13.96 10.82 21.75
CA ILE A 156 -14.65 10.77 23.03
C ILE A 156 -15.56 11.97 23.10
N THR A 157 -16.84 11.69 23.25
CA THR A 157 -17.89 12.70 23.32
C THR A 157 -18.55 12.69 24.68
N ARG A 158 -18.97 13.87 25.12
CA ARG A 158 -19.67 14.11 26.38
C ARG A 158 -21.06 14.66 26.09
N ALA A 159 -22.08 14.03 26.65
CA ALA A 159 -23.46 14.51 26.63
C ALA A 159 -23.92 14.77 28.07
N PRO A 160 -24.41 15.97 28.41
CA PRO A 160 -25.16 16.17 29.64
C PRO A 160 -26.27 15.10 29.78
N THR A 161 -26.49 14.60 31.00
CA THR A 161 -27.35 13.42 31.20
C THR A 161 -28.75 13.66 30.62
N GLY A 162 -29.17 12.79 29.71
CA GLY A 162 -30.48 12.87 29.05
C GLY A 162 -30.58 13.84 27.87
N THR A 163 -29.47 14.44 27.41
CA THR A 163 -29.44 15.20 26.16
C THR A 163 -29.02 14.33 24.97
N LYS A 164 -29.39 14.77 23.76
CA LYS A 164 -28.93 14.20 22.48
C LYS A 164 -27.84 15.05 21.82
N ASP A 165 -27.50 16.16 22.45
CA ASP A 165 -26.39 17.02 22.06
C ASP A 165 -25.15 16.52 22.78
N HIS A 166 -24.12 16.23 22.00
CA HIS A 166 -22.83 15.76 22.45
C HIS A 166 -21.76 16.75 21.99
N ASP A 167 -20.79 16.99 22.85
CA ASP A 167 -19.60 17.76 22.53
C ASP A 167 -18.40 16.81 22.43
N VAL A 168 -17.61 16.94 21.36
CA VAL A 168 -16.33 16.24 21.25
C VAL A 168 -15.36 16.82 22.28
N VAL A 169 -14.82 15.97 23.16
CA VAL A 169 -13.86 16.38 24.19
C VAL A 169 -12.43 16.00 23.80
N LEU A 170 -12.27 14.86 23.15
CA LEU A 170 -10.99 14.36 22.63
C LEU A 170 -11.25 13.69 21.28
N SER A 171 -10.47 14.02 20.27
CA SER A 171 -10.44 13.28 19.01
C SER A 171 -9.00 12.94 18.63
N VAL A 172 -8.81 11.73 18.14
CA VAL A 172 -7.53 11.21 17.62
C VAL A 172 -7.76 10.80 16.18
N THR A 173 -6.94 11.30 15.27
CA THR A 173 -7.08 11.14 13.83
C THR A 173 -5.81 10.53 13.24
N SER A 174 -5.98 9.75 12.17
CA SER A 174 -4.88 9.28 11.34
C SER A 174 -5.29 9.29 9.88
N LYS A 175 -4.43 9.85 9.02
CA LYS A 175 -4.56 9.79 7.55
C LYS A 175 -3.78 8.62 6.95
N THR A 176 -3.02 7.89 7.75
CA THR A 176 -2.20 6.75 7.32
C THR A 176 -2.74 5.46 7.94
N MET A 177 -3.96 5.06 7.55
CA MET A 177 -4.58 3.82 8.05
C MET A 177 -3.87 2.57 7.54
N SER A 178 -3.29 2.65 6.35
CA SER A 178 -2.40 1.65 5.78
C SER A 178 -1.18 2.35 5.17
N ALA A 179 0.02 1.86 5.49
CA ALA A 179 1.28 2.42 5.02
C ALA A 179 2.22 1.31 4.56
N SER A 180 3.07 1.61 3.58
CA SER A 180 4.15 0.73 3.15
C SER A 180 5.46 1.49 3.05
N SER A 181 6.58 0.79 3.28
CA SER A 181 7.92 1.39 3.20
C SER A 181 8.96 0.36 2.80
N ARG A 182 10.05 0.80 2.16
CA ARG A 182 11.20 -0.05 1.84
C ARG A 182 12.05 -0.32 3.06
N LEU A 183 12.87 -1.37 2.99
CA LEU A 183 13.79 -1.69 4.07
C LEU A 183 14.82 -0.55 4.27
N GLY A 184 15.02 -0.14 5.52
CA GLY A 184 15.98 0.91 5.91
C GLY A 184 15.49 2.35 5.72
N GLU A 185 14.35 2.58 5.06
CA GLU A 185 13.79 3.93 4.92
C GLU A 185 13.11 4.39 6.22
N PRO A 186 13.09 5.71 6.49
CA PRO A 186 12.31 6.25 7.60
C PRO A 186 10.81 6.14 7.32
N VAL A 187 10.03 5.81 8.36
CA VAL A 187 8.57 5.70 8.29
C VAL A 187 7.95 6.71 9.25
N THR A 188 6.94 7.42 8.78
CA THR A 188 6.09 8.25 9.65
C THR A 188 4.66 7.72 9.60
N LEU A 189 4.14 7.34 10.77
CA LEU A 189 2.75 6.96 10.96
C LEU A 189 2.00 8.15 11.56
N ASP A 190 1.06 8.70 10.78
CA ASP A 190 0.30 9.89 11.14
C ASP A 190 -0.60 9.60 12.34
N CYS A 191 -0.51 10.45 13.37
CA CYS A 191 -1.44 10.48 14.47
C CYS A 191 -1.57 11.92 14.96
N GLY A 192 -2.72 12.54 14.70
CA GLY A 192 -3.07 13.84 15.25
C GLY A 192 -4.07 13.68 16.40
N PHE A 193 -4.09 14.62 17.33
CA PHE A 193 -5.19 14.72 18.28
C PHE A 193 -5.60 16.15 18.52
N TRP A 194 -6.87 16.31 18.88
CA TRP A 194 -7.42 17.56 19.37
C TRP A 194 -8.12 17.29 20.70
N ALA A 195 -7.93 18.20 21.65
CA ALA A 195 -8.59 18.16 22.95
C ALA A 195 -9.30 19.49 23.17
N ASP A 196 -10.53 19.43 23.66
CA ASP A 196 -11.35 20.62 23.90
C ASP A 196 -10.66 21.57 24.89
N PRO A 197 -10.28 22.79 24.48
CA PRO A 197 -9.64 23.75 25.38
C PRO A 197 -10.55 24.24 26.51
N SER A 198 -11.88 24.12 26.35
CA SER A 198 -12.84 24.51 27.38
C SER A 198 -13.04 23.45 28.46
N SER A 199 -12.60 22.22 28.21
CA SER A 199 -12.67 21.11 29.16
C SER A 199 -11.63 21.28 30.28
N PRO A 200 -12.01 21.10 31.55
CA PRO A 200 -11.08 21.16 32.68
C PRO A 200 -10.05 20.00 32.65
N LEU A 201 -10.30 18.95 31.87
CA LEU A 201 -9.39 17.80 31.75
C LEU A 201 -8.15 18.15 30.92
N THR A 202 -8.30 19.00 29.90
CA THR A 202 -7.22 19.38 28.97
C THR A 202 -6.09 20.15 29.66
N ALA A 203 -6.43 20.99 30.65
CA ALA A 203 -5.46 21.79 31.38
C ALA A 203 -4.45 20.99 32.22
N THR A 204 -4.73 19.70 32.48
CA THR A 204 -3.86 18.85 33.31
C THR A 204 -2.69 18.26 32.50
N GLY A 205 -2.77 18.28 31.17
CA GLY A 205 -1.81 17.66 30.26
C GLY A 205 -2.37 16.43 29.56
N PHE A 206 -1.52 15.78 28.78
CA PHE A 206 -1.85 14.60 27.99
C PHE A 206 -0.72 13.57 28.07
N ALA A 207 -0.98 12.34 27.65
CA ALA A 207 0.06 11.34 27.42
C ALA A 207 -0.19 10.62 26.09
N VAL A 208 0.88 10.17 25.44
CA VAL A 208 0.84 9.44 24.17
C VAL A 208 1.43 8.06 24.36
N GLU A 209 0.80 7.04 23.79
CA GLU A 209 1.30 5.68 23.73
C GLU A 209 1.22 5.16 22.29
N TRP A 210 2.33 4.60 21.81
CA TRP A 210 2.38 3.81 20.60
C TRP A 210 2.64 2.35 20.96
N ARG A 211 1.71 1.49 20.56
CA ARG A 211 1.83 0.04 20.71
C ARG A 211 1.92 -0.62 19.35
N TYR A 212 2.75 -1.64 19.25
CA TYR A 212 2.80 -2.55 18.12
C TYR A 212 2.08 -3.85 18.50
N GLN A 213 1.29 -4.39 17.59
CA GLN A 213 0.62 -5.69 17.72
C GLN A 213 0.76 -6.51 16.44
N THR A 214 1.15 -7.78 16.57
CA THR A 214 1.15 -8.74 15.47
C THR A 214 0.83 -10.14 15.99
N ARG A 215 -0.12 -10.83 15.36
CA ARG A 215 -0.44 -12.25 15.65
C ARG A 215 -0.62 -12.58 17.15
N GLY A 216 -1.17 -11.64 17.92
CA GLY A 216 -1.40 -11.78 19.36
C GLY A 216 -0.21 -11.44 20.26
N ASP A 217 0.96 -11.12 19.72
CA ASP A 217 2.07 -10.51 20.46
C ASP A 217 1.98 -8.98 20.37
N GLY A 218 2.21 -8.31 21.49
CA GLY A 218 2.04 -6.86 21.60
C GLY A 218 3.13 -6.24 22.48
N ARG A 219 3.71 -5.14 22.01
CA ARG A 219 4.80 -4.45 22.73
C ARG A 219 4.65 -2.94 22.66
N LEU A 220 5.16 -2.28 23.70
CA LEU A 220 5.27 -0.83 23.74
C LEU A 220 6.42 -0.38 22.82
N VAL A 221 6.10 0.51 21.88
CA VAL A 221 7.08 1.11 20.97
C VAL A 221 7.60 2.41 21.57
N LEU A 222 6.68 3.28 21.98
CA LEU A 222 6.98 4.59 22.55
C LEU A 222 5.88 4.99 23.53
N ALA A 223 6.23 5.59 24.65
CA ALA A 223 5.26 6.28 25.50
C ALA A 223 5.85 7.58 26.04
N TYR A 224 5.03 8.62 26.05
CA TYR A 224 5.41 9.98 26.41
C TYR A 224 4.38 10.59 27.36
N ASP A 225 4.86 11.09 28.50
CA ASP A 225 4.09 11.87 29.45
C ASP A 225 4.26 13.37 29.14
N GLY A 226 3.23 13.99 28.56
CA GLY A 226 3.22 15.41 28.21
C GLY A 226 3.00 16.35 29.38
N LYS A 227 2.61 15.85 30.57
CA LYS A 227 2.54 16.68 31.79
C LYS A 227 3.92 16.87 32.39
N THR A 228 4.74 15.82 32.41
CA THR A 228 6.08 15.85 33.04
C THR A 228 7.23 15.96 32.05
N ASP A 229 6.94 15.94 30.74
CA ASP A 229 7.90 15.93 29.63
C ASP A 229 8.90 14.78 29.77
N ARG A 230 8.36 13.56 29.89
CA ARG A 230 9.14 12.33 30.12
C ARG A 230 8.79 11.23 29.15
N LEU A 231 9.82 10.63 28.58
CA LEU A 231 9.72 9.40 27.79
C LEU A 231 9.82 8.18 28.69
N ALA A 232 8.98 7.17 28.45
CA ALA A 232 9.12 5.87 29.06
C ALA A 232 10.30 5.10 28.41
N GLU A 233 11.00 4.28 29.20
CA GLU A 233 12.01 3.37 28.68
C GLU A 233 11.35 2.27 27.84
N THR A 234 11.74 2.16 26.57
CA THR A 234 11.25 1.11 25.65
C THR A 234 12.41 0.33 25.03
N ARG A 235 12.10 -0.83 24.45
CA ARG A 235 13.09 -1.68 23.76
C ARG A 235 13.27 -1.33 22.28
N GLU A 236 12.41 -0.50 21.72
CA GLU A 236 12.52 -0.13 20.30
C GLU A 236 13.46 1.06 20.15
N GLU A 237 14.54 0.84 19.40
CA GLU A 237 15.51 1.88 19.09
C GLU A 237 15.11 2.59 17.80
N GLY A 238 15.32 3.92 17.74
CA GLY A 238 15.02 4.72 16.56
C GLY A 238 13.54 5.10 16.39
N ALA A 239 12.70 4.86 17.40
CA ALA A 239 11.33 5.38 17.47
C ALA A 239 11.32 6.75 18.19
N THR A 240 10.69 7.76 17.59
CA THR A 240 10.59 9.11 18.17
C THR A 240 9.30 9.83 17.76
N LEU A 241 9.01 10.97 18.40
CA LEU A 241 7.94 11.91 18.05
C LEU A 241 8.54 13.28 17.65
N ASP A 242 7.74 14.11 16.97
CA ASP A 242 7.98 15.55 16.85
C ASP A 242 7.44 16.26 18.11
N PHE A 243 8.27 16.42 19.14
CA PHE A 243 7.83 16.98 20.43
C PHE A 243 7.33 18.44 20.32
N GLU A 244 7.86 19.24 19.40
CA GLU A 244 7.39 20.61 19.18
C GLU A 244 5.99 20.59 18.55
N GLY A 245 5.82 19.82 17.48
CA GLY A 245 4.51 19.61 16.86
C GLY A 245 3.50 18.96 17.78
N LEU A 246 3.94 18.08 18.68
CA LEU A 246 3.10 17.42 19.67
C LEU A 246 2.45 18.43 20.61
N HIS A 247 3.22 19.34 21.20
CA HIS A 247 2.66 20.34 22.13
C HIS A 247 1.92 21.48 21.44
N THR A 248 2.36 21.89 20.24
CA THR A 248 1.78 23.07 19.56
C THR A 248 0.57 22.74 18.70
N ARG A 249 0.54 21.54 18.11
CA ARG A 249 -0.47 21.14 17.11
C ARG A 249 -1.17 19.82 17.45
N GLY A 250 -0.81 19.15 18.55
CA GLY A 250 -1.32 17.82 18.86
C GLY A 250 -0.81 16.75 17.91
N ASN A 251 0.38 16.92 17.32
CA ASN A 251 0.97 15.92 16.41
C ASN A 251 1.69 14.81 17.19
N ALA A 252 1.02 13.67 17.35
CA ALA A 252 1.53 12.47 17.99
C ALA A 252 2.07 11.42 17.00
N SER A 253 2.40 11.83 15.77
CA SER A 253 2.89 10.91 14.73
C SER A 253 4.17 10.19 15.16
N LEU A 254 4.21 8.86 14.96
CA LEU A 254 5.38 8.03 15.23
C LEU A 254 6.35 8.09 14.07
N ILE A 255 7.62 8.37 14.37
CA ILE A 255 8.71 8.33 13.41
C ILE A 255 9.60 7.15 13.75
N LEU A 256 9.69 6.18 12.84
CA LEU A 256 10.67 5.10 12.86
C LEU A 256 11.82 5.51 11.93
N GLN A 257 13.03 5.67 12.46
CA GLN A 257 14.19 6.13 11.68
C GLN A 257 14.62 5.14 10.60
N GLU A 258 14.50 3.83 10.88
CA GLU A 258 14.88 2.76 9.96
C GLU A 258 13.83 1.66 9.95
N ALA A 259 13.16 1.48 8.82
CA ALA A 259 12.26 0.36 8.58
C ALA A 259 13.01 -0.98 8.60
N LYS A 260 12.48 -1.95 9.35
CA LYS A 260 13.02 -3.32 9.46
C LYS A 260 11.87 -4.29 9.23
N VAL A 261 12.12 -5.48 8.71
CA VAL A 261 11.03 -6.46 8.41
C VAL A 261 10.15 -6.75 9.63
N ARG A 262 10.73 -6.74 10.84
CA ARG A 262 9.98 -6.90 12.11
C ARG A 262 9.00 -5.76 12.44
N HIS A 263 9.11 -4.63 11.75
CA HIS A 263 8.20 -3.50 11.94
C HIS A 263 6.88 -3.70 11.20
N SER A 264 6.75 -4.68 10.31
CA SER A 264 5.47 -4.98 9.67
C SER A 264 4.43 -5.46 10.68
N GLY A 265 3.23 -4.87 10.69
CA GLY A 265 2.13 -5.22 11.57
C GLY A 265 1.27 -4.00 11.94
N THR A 266 0.41 -4.18 12.94
CA THR A 266 -0.54 -3.17 13.36
C THR A 266 0.07 -2.26 14.44
N TYR A 267 0.01 -0.95 14.24
CA TYR A 267 0.37 0.06 15.22
C TYR A 267 -0.88 0.73 15.76
N ILE A 268 -0.89 1.02 17.05
CA ILE A 268 -1.99 1.69 17.74
C ILE A 268 -1.43 2.94 18.40
N CYS A 269 -1.96 4.09 17.97
CA CYS A 269 -1.73 5.37 18.63
C CYS A 269 -2.86 5.57 19.65
N THR A 270 -2.51 5.73 20.92
CA THR A 270 -3.45 6.04 21.99
C THR A 270 -3.06 7.37 22.63
N VAL A 271 -4.01 8.29 22.71
CA VAL A 271 -3.85 9.55 23.42
C VAL A 271 -4.70 9.53 24.68
N TYR A 272 -4.09 9.92 25.79
CA TYR A 272 -4.70 9.97 27.10
C TYR A 272 -4.89 11.42 27.55
N LEU A 273 -6.07 11.70 28.06
CA LEU A 273 -6.35 12.83 28.94
C LEU A 273 -6.66 12.27 30.35
N PRO A 274 -6.77 13.10 31.40
CA PRO A 274 -7.25 12.61 32.68
C PRO A 274 -8.59 11.89 32.51
N TYR A 275 -8.63 10.60 32.90
CA TYR A 275 -9.78 9.70 32.84
C TYR A 275 -10.28 9.28 31.44
N LEU A 276 -9.72 9.83 30.35
CA LEU A 276 -10.17 9.58 28.98
C LEU A 276 -9.03 9.01 28.14
N LEU A 277 -9.40 8.19 27.15
CA LEU A 277 -8.47 7.73 26.12
C LEU A 277 -9.20 7.62 24.79
N ALA A 278 -8.50 7.89 23.70
CA ALA A 278 -8.95 7.62 22.34
C ALA A 278 -7.80 6.97 21.58
N GLN A 279 -8.12 6.08 20.64
CA GLN A 279 -7.10 5.31 19.94
C GLN A 279 -7.45 5.04 18.48
N VAL A 280 -6.43 5.04 17.63
CA VAL A 280 -6.54 4.68 16.21
C VAL A 280 -5.50 3.62 15.89
N ALA A 281 -5.93 2.59 15.14
CA ALA A 281 -5.08 1.50 14.70
C ALA A 281 -4.79 1.65 13.20
N MET A 282 -3.56 1.35 12.80
CA MET A 282 -3.07 1.44 11.43
C MET A 282 -2.14 0.29 11.10
N GLU A 283 -2.07 -0.10 9.83
CA GLU A 283 -1.22 -1.19 9.36
C GLU A 283 0.03 -0.65 8.66
N LEU A 284 1.19 -1.20 9.01
CA LEU A 284 2.45 -0.93 8.34
C LEU A 284 2.98 -2.21 7.69
N GLU A 285 3.31 -2.16 6.40
CA GLU A 285 3.96 -3.25 5.70
C GLU A 285 5.33 -2.85 5.12
N ILE A 286 6.38 -3.57 5.51
CA ILE A 286 7.70 -3.40 4.91
C ILE A 286 7.78 -4.22 3.62
N VAL A 287 7.96 -3.51 2.50
CA VAL A 287 7.96 -4.06 1.14
C VAL A 287 9.32 -3.83 0.49
N GLU A 288 10.11 -4.89 0.39
CA GLU A 288 11.37 -4.93 -0.34
C GLU A 288 11.31 -5.98 -1.48
N PRO A 289 11.44 -5.58 -2.75
CA PRO A 289 11.43 -6.50 -3.88
C PRO A 289 12.68 -7.39 -3.95
N PRO A 290 12.60 -8.59 -4.54
CA PRO A 290 13.73 -9.52 -4.59
C PRO A 290 14.87 -9.08 -5.50
N SER A 291 16.09 -9.43 -5.11
CA SER A 291 17.25 -9.46 -5.99
C SER A 291 17.32 -10.83 -6.67
N LEU A 292 17.32 -10.83 -8.01
CA LEU A 292 17.34 -12.06 -8.82
C LEU A 292 18.74 -12.37 -9.35
N SER A 293 19.11 -13.64 -9.25
CA SER A 293 20.37 -14.18 -9.79
C SER A 293 20.11 -15.52 -10.48
N LEU A 294 20.81 -15.77 -11.60
CA LEU A 294 20.68 -16.99 -12.39
C LEU A 294 21.96 -17.81 -12.33
N TYR A 295 21.81 -19.13 -12.18
CA TYR A 295 22.93 -20.06 -12.06
C TYR A 295 22.72 -21.32 -12.93
N PRO A 296 23.72 -21.73 -13.73
CA PRO A 296 24.95 -20.98 -14.04
C PRO A 296 24.66 -19.75 -14.94
N SER A 297 25.48 -18.72 -14.82
CA SER A 297 25.48 -17.55 -15.72
C SER A 297 26.92 -17.23 -16.14
N PRO A 298 27.30 -17.36 -17.43
CA PRO A 298 26.43 -17.76 -18.55
C PRO A 298 26.06 -19.25 -18.50
N LEU A 299 24.99 -19.63 -19.20
CA LEU A 299 24.62 -21.04 -19.39
C LEU A 299 25.67 -21.77 -20.23
N PRO A 300 25.91 -23.07 -19.99
CA PRO A 300 26.78 -23.88 -20.83
C PRO A 300 26.22 -23.99 -22.25
N LEU A 301 27.12 -24.13 -23.23
CA LEU A 301 26.76 -24.46 -24.61
C LEU A 301 26.04 -25.81 -24.65
N ALA A 302 24.83 -25.82 -25.22
CA ALA A 302 23.99 -27.01 -25.32
C ALA A 302 24.17 -27.71 -26.67
N VAL A 303 24.05 -29.04 -26.66
CA VAL A 303 23.81 -29.84 -27.87
C VAL A 303 22.30 -30.08 -28.01
N PRO A 304 21.73 -30.11 -29.23
CA PRO A 304 20.33 -30.48 -29.41
C PRO A 304 19.98 -31.83 -28.74
N GLY A 305 18.93 -31.84 -27.93
CA GLY A 305 18.50 -33.00 -27.14
C GLY A 305 19.14 -33.13 -25.76
N GLN A 306 20.07 -32.24 -25.40
CA GLN A 306 20.62 -32.14 -24.06
C GLN A 306 19.62 -31.45 -23.12
N THR A 307 19.54 -31.94 -21.88
CA THR A 307 18.83 -31.26 -20.78
C THR A 307 19.79 -30.38 -19.99
N ILE A 308 19.47 -29.10 -19.83
CA ILE A 308 20.24 -28.16 -19.01
C ILE A 308 19.42 -27.78 -17.78
N SER A 309 20.05 -27.77 -16.61
CA SER A 309 19.43 -27.24 -15.39
C SER A 309 19.82 -25.78 -15.21
N VAL A 310 18.84 -24.90 -15.06
CA VAL A 310 19.04 -23.50 -14.68
C VAL A 310 18.30 -23.24 -13.36
N GLN A 311 18.92 -22.46 -12.49
CA GLN A 311 18.37 -22.08 -11.19
C GLN A 311 18.27 -20.56 -11.11
N CYS A 312 17.11 -20.07 -10.68
CA CYS A 312 16.87 -18.69 -10.33
C CYS A 312 16.81 -18.57 -8.81
N GLU A 313 17.63 -17.70 -8.23
CA GLU A 313 17.61 -17.38 -6.81
C GLU A 313 17.10 -15.96 -6.62
N ALA A 314 15.95 -15.86 -5.94
CA ALA A 314 15.37 -14.62 -5.45
C ALA A 314 15.76 -14.44 -3.98
N SER A 315 16.42 -13.33 -3.65
CA SER A 315 16.97 -13.08 -2.32
C SER A 315 16.61 -11.69 -1.79
N GLY A 316 16.58 -11.55 -0.47
CA GLY A 316 16.43 -10.27 0.21
C GLY A 316 15.05 -9.62 0.11
N PHE A 317 13.97 -10.39 -0.08
CA PHE A 317 12.63 -9.84 -0.25
C PHE A 317 11.76 -9.91 1.01
N ALA A 318 10.83 -8.97 1.14
CA ALA A 318 9.77 -8.95 2.15
C ALA A 318 8.55 -8.19 1.58
N PRO A 319 7.29 -8.56 1.85
CA PRO A 319 6.82 -9.72 2.60
C PRO A 319 7.10 -11.05 1.88
N LEU A 320 6.68 -12.17 2.47
CA LEU A 320 6.90 -13.53 1.96
C LEU A 320 6.23 -13.81 0.60
N SER A 321 5.21 -13.03 0.23
CA SER A 321 4.40 -13.23 -0.98
C SER A 321 5.24 -13.03 -2.26
N LEU A 322 5.70 -14.13 -2.86
CA LEU A 322 6.52 -14.15 -4.06
C LEU A 322 6.04 -15.24 -5.03
N GLU A 323 5.87 -14.90 -6.29
CA GLU A 323 5.61 -15.86 -7.36
C GLU A 323 6.79 -15.88 -8.34
N LEU A 324 7.45 -17.04 -8.49
CA LEU A 324 8.51 -17.25 -9.47
C LEU A 324 7.99 -18.02 -10.67
N SER A 325 8.32 -17.54 -11.86
CA SER A 325 8.00 -18.19 -13.13
C SER A 325 9.13 -18.01 -14.13
N TRP A 326 9.10 -18.81 -15.19
CA TRP A 326 10.08 -18.79 -16.25
C TRP A 326 9.42 -18.46 -17.58
N GLU A 327 10.11 -17.66 -18.38
CA GLU A 327 9.77 -17.31 -19.75
C GLU A 327 10.96 -17.59 -20.65
N PHE A 328 10.70 -18.00 -21.89
CA PHE A 328 11.72 -18.13 -22.93
C PHE A 328 11.36 -17.29 -24.13
N LYS A 329 12.33 -16.51 -24.60
CA LYS A 329 12.23 -15.71 -25.82
C LYS A 329 13.13 -16.33 -26.88
N GLY A 330 12.51 -16.91 -27.90
CA GLY A 330 13.22 -17.52 -29.02
C GLY A 330 13.87 -16.48 -29.94
N ALA A 331 14.71 -16.95 -30.86
CA ALA A 331 15.29 -16.12 -31.93
C ALA A 331 14.22 -15.50 -32.86
N ASP A 332 13.00 -16.04 -32.88
CA ASP A 332 11.83 -15.49 -33.56
C ASP A 332 11.22 -14.27 -32.85
N GLY A 333 11.74 -13.91 -31.67
CA GLY A 333 11.27 -12.80 -30.84
C GLY A 333 10.00 -13.12 -30.04
N LYS A 334 9.46 -14.34 -30.14
CA LYS A 334 8.25 -14.74 -29.41
C LYS A 334 8.60 -15.24 -28.01
N SER A 335 7.92 -14.69 -27.00
CA SER A 335 8.02 -15.14 -25.62
C SER A 335 7.02 -16.27 -25.33
N ARG A 336 7.45 -17.27 -24.56
CA ARG A 336 6.65 -18.45 -24.17
C ARG A 336 6.87 -18.71 -22.69
N SER A 337 5.82 -19.05 -21.95
CA SER A 337 5.96 -19.45 -20.54
C SER A 337 6.50 -20.87 -20.45
N LEU A 338 7.48 -21.08 -19.56
CA LEU A 338 8.07 -22.38 -19.22
C LEU A 338 7.57 -22.91 -17.87
N GLY A 339 6.60 -22.23 -17.25
CA GLY A 339 6.05 -22.60 -15.94
C GLY A 339 6.92 -22.14 -14.77
N THR A 340 6.68 -22.73 -13.59
CA THR A 340 7.29 -22.31 -12.32
C THR A 340 8.57 -23.07 -11.97
N GLY A 341 8.82 -24.23 -12.57
CA GLY A 341 9.93 -25.11 -12.23
C GLY A 341 9.76 -25.79 -10.86
N SER A 342 10.83 -26.43 -10.38
CA SER A 342 10.91 -27.01 -9.04
C SER A 342 11.30 -25.95 -8.02
N MET A 343 10.43 -25.69 -7.05
CA MET A 343 10.61 -24.64 -6.05
C MET A 343 11.33 -25.16 -4.80
N SER A 344 12.24 -24.36 -4.25
CA SER A 344 12.78 -24.59 -2.91
C SER A 344 11.81 -24.11 -1.82
N GLY A 345 12.03 -24.59 -0.60
CA GLY A 345 11.46 -23.95 0.59
C GLY A 345 11.96 -22.51 0.75
N HIS A 346 11.23 -21.74 1.57
CA HIS A 346 11.64 -20.40 1.98
C HIS A 346 12.80 -20.47 2.97
N ARG A 347 13.77 -19.57 2.80
CA ARG A 347 14.88 -19.36 3.73
C ARG A 347 14.77 -17.94 4.27
N GLN A 348 15.01 -17.74 5.56
CA GLN A 348 14.93 -16.43 6.20
C GLN A 348 16.32 -15.99 6.68
N ALA A 349 16.71 -14.77 6.35
CA ALA A 349 17.93 -14.14 6.79
C ALA A 349 17.75 -13.47 8.17
N TRP A 350 18.86 -13.06 8.78
CA TRP A 350 18.89 -12.46 10.13
C TRP A 350 18.21 -11.08 10.19
N ASP A 351 18.15 -10.36 9.08
CA ASP A 351 17.43 -9.09 8.91
C ASP A 351 15.91 -9.29 8.75
N GLY A 352 15.46 -10.55 8.72
CA GLY A 352 14.08 -10.97 8.55
C GLY A 352 13.65 -11.14 7.10
N THR A 353 14.48 -10.79 6.11
CA THR A 353 14.17 -10.94 4.69
C THR A 353 14.14 -12.41 4.26
N PHE A 354 13.42 -12.70 3.18
CA PHE A 354 13.24 -14.04 2.65
C PHE A 354 14.07 -14.27 1.39
N SER A 355 14.35 -15.55 1.14
CA SER A 355 14.98 -16.03 -0.07
C SER A 355 14.31 -17.33 -0.54
N GLN A 356 14.13 -17.47 -1.84
CA GLN A 356 13.54 -18.64 -2.48
C GLN A 356 14.18 -18.86 -3.85
N SER A 357 14.29 -20.12 -4.26
CA SER A 357 14.85 -20.46 -5.56
C SER A 357 13.91 -21.36 -6.36
N SER A 358 13.97 -21.22 -7.67
CA SER A 358 13.30 -22.10 -8.63
C SER A 358 14.36 -22.75 -9.52
N ARG A 359 14.25 -24.06 -9.74
CA ARG A 359 15.09 -24.82 -10.68
C ARG A 359 14.25 -25.29 -11.87
N LEU A 360 14.70 -24.97 -13.06
CA LEU A 360 14.08 -25.39 -14.31
C LEU A 360 14.99 -26.34 -15.08
N GLU A 361 14.43 -27.46 -15.53
CA GLU A 361 15.11 -28.37 -16.46
C GLU A 361 14.66 -28.07 -17.89
N LEU A 362 15.60 -27.62 -18.71
CA LEU A 362 15.41 -27.22 -20.09
C LEU A 362 15.81 -28.37 -21.02
N ASP A 363 14.82 -29.08 -21.57
CA ASP A 363 15.03 -30.06 -22.63
C ASP A 363 15.10 -29.35 -23.99
N THR A 364 16.30 -29.23 -24.56
CA THR A 364 16.56 -28.51 -25.81
C THR A 364 15.90 -29.14 -27.04
N SER A 365 15.37 -30.36 -26.95
CA SER A 365 14.58 -30.98 -28.02
C SER A 365 13.14 -30.45 -28.09
N ARG A 366 12.66 -29.81 -27.02
CA ARG A 366 11.27 -29.32 -26.91
C ARG A 366 11.21 -27.83 -27.20
N LEU A 367 10.00 -27.34 -27.55
CA LEU A 367 9.66 -25.91 -27.57
C LEU A 367 10.50 -25.02 -28.52
N ASP A 368 11.02 -25.55 -29.64
CA ASP A 368 11.96 -24.86 -30.56
C ASP A 368 13.20 -24.25 -29.86
N LEU A 369 13.52 -24.72 -28.66
CA LEU A 369 14.68 -24.26 -27.90
C LEU A 369 15.98 -24.47 -28.68
N GLY A 370 16.01 -25.48 -29.58
CA GLY A 370 17.12 -25.88 -30.46
C GLY A 370 17.80 -24.77 -31.27
N ARG A 371 17.16 -23.60 -31.46
CA ARG A 371 17.74 -22.43 -32.15
C ARG A 371 18.44 -21.44 -31.21
N GLY A 372 18.46 -21.71 -29.92
CA GLY A 372 18.89 -20.77 -28.89
C GLY A 372 17.89 -19.64 -28.67
N GLY A 373 18.19 -18.79 -27.68
CA GLY A 373 17.34 -17.68 -27.27
C GLY A 373 17.71 -17.17 -25.89
N GLU A 374 16.74 -16.57 -25.21
CA GLU A 374 16.91 -15.99 -23.88
C GLU A 374 15.94 -16.62 -22.89
N VAL A 375 16.48 -17.15 -21.80
CA VAL A 375 15.69 -17.69 -20.68
C VAL A 375 15.60 -16.61 -19.61
N THR A 376 14.38 -16.26 -19.22
CA THR A 376 14.09 -15.22 -18.24
C THR A 376 13.37 -15.80 -17.02
N CYS A 377 13.90 -15.56 -15.83
CA CYS A 377 13.19 -15.75 -14.58
C CYS A 377 12.40 -14.48 -14.25
N VAL A 378 11.12 -14.62 -13.93
CA VAL A 378 10.19 -13.55 -13.60
C VAL A 378 9.70 -13.75 -12.18
N ALA A 379 9.91 -12.74 -11.34
CA ALA A 379 9.48 -12.70 -9.96
C ALA A 379 8.39 -11.64 -9.79
N VAL A 380 7.18 -12.05 -9.46
CA VAL A 380 6.07 -11.17 -9.13
C VAL A 380 5.98 -11.05 -7.61
N HIS A 381 6.08 -9.83 -7.10
CA HIS A 381 6.10 -9.50 -5.68
C HIS A 381 5.27 -8.21 -5.45
N PRO A 382 4.71 -7.97 -4.25
CA PRO A 382 4.01 -6.71 -3.94
C PRO A 382 4.80 -5.45 -4.25
N GLY A 383 6.13 -5.50 -4.09
CA GLY A 383 7.07 -4.42 -4.44
C GLY A 383 7.34 -4.26 -5.94
N GLY A 384 6.66 -5.02 -6.78
CA GLY A 384 6.77 -4.99 -8.24
C GLY A 384 7.34 -6.27 -8.86
N THR A 385 7.34 -6.32 -10.19
CA THR A 385 7.88 -7.46 -10.94
C THR A 385 9.37 -7.26 -11.24
N ARG A 386 10.19 -8.28 -10.95
CA ARG A 386 11.62 -8.32 -11.29
C ARG A 386 11.88 -9.41 -12.33
N ARG A 387 12.86 -9.18 -13.21
CA ARG A 387 13.23 -10.11 -14.29
C ARG A 387 14.74 -10.25 -14.33
N ALA A 388 15.22 -11.48 -14.51
CA ALA A 388 16.63 -11.77 -14.78
C ALA A 388 16.70 -12.73 -15.97
N SER A 389 17.61 -12.46 -16.90
CA SER A 389 17.69 -13.17 -18.17
C SER A 389 19.08 -13.70 -18.45
N VAL A 390 19.17 -14.86 -19.11
CA VAL A 390 20.42 -15.50 -19.53
C VAL A 390 20.28 -16.09 -20.93
N SER A 391 21.33 -15.96 -21.75
CA SER A 391 21.36 -16.50 -23.11
C SER A 391 21.56 -18.02 -23.12
N LEU A 392 20.70 -18.73 -23.86
CA LEU A 392 20.84 -20.13 -24.18
C LEU A 392 21.47 -20.29 -25.58
N ASN A 393 22.69 -20.79 -25.63
CA ASN A 393 23.43 -21.00 -26.88
C ASN A 393 23.47 -22.49 -27.23
N ILE A 394 23.15 -22.83 -28.49
CA ILE A 394 23.07 -24.22 -28.96
C ILE A 394 24.00 -24.45 -30.14
N ILE A 395 24.75 -25.54 -30.09
CA ILE A 395 25.71 -25.94 -31.12
C ILE A 395 24.95 -26.41 -32.37
N GLY A 396 25.33 -25.90 -33.54
CA GLY A 396 24.83 -26.35 -34.85
C GLY A 396 23.75 -25.47 -35.50
N PHE A 397 23.27 -24.43 -34.81
CA PHE A 397 22.34 -23.43 -35.36
C PHE A 397 22.93 -22.01 -35.25
N SER A 398 24.05 -21.75 -35.93
CA SER A 398 24.36 -20.38 -36.33
C SER A 398 23.50 -20.05 -37.56
N SER A 399 22.60 -19.08 -37.45
CA SER A 399 22.14 -18.36 -38.65
C SER A 399 23.40 -17.94 -39.40
N PRO A 400 23.59 -18.29 -40.69
CA PRO A 400 24.76 -17.83 -41.41
C PRO A 400 24.82 -16.31 -41.29
N SER A 401 25.98 -15.78 -40.93
CA SER A 401 26.18 -14.33 -40.92
C SER A 401 25.82 -13.77 -42.30
N ILE A 402 25.39 -12.51 -42.39
CA ILE A 402 25.21 -11.85 -43.68
C ILE A 402 26.53 -11.94 -44.47
N GLU A 403 27.67 -11.91 -43.79
CA GLU A 403 29.00 -12.11 -44.38
C GLU A 403 29.21 -13.54 -44.93
N ASP A 404 28.79 -14.57 -44.21
CA ASP A 404 28.86 -15.97 -44.68
C ASP A 404 27.95 -16.18 -45.90
N SER A 405 26.79 -15.54 -45.89
CA SER A 405 25.84 -15.57 -47.00
C SER A 405 26.40 -14.85 -48.22
N MET A 406 27.06 -13.70 -48.03
CA MET A 406 27.75 -12.97 -49.09
C MET A 406 28.96 -13.75 -49.64
N ALA A 407 29.72 -14.42 -48.78
CA ALA A 407 30.85 -15.26 -49.19
C ALA A 407 30.38 -16.46 -50.02
N MET A 408 29.30 -17.12 -49.61
CA MET A 408 28.70 -18.24 -50.36
C MET A 408 28.21 -17.81 -51.75
N VAL A 409 27.55 -16.66 -51.86
CA VAL A 409 27.14 -16.08 -53.16
C VAL A 409 28.35 -15.72 -54.01
N GLY A 410 29.40 -15.13 -53.41
CA GLY A 410 30.64 -14.80 -54.10
C GLY A 410 31.32 -16.04 -54.71
N VAL A 411 31.45 -17.12 -53.93
CA VAL A 411 32.02 -18.38 -54.40
C VAL A 411 31.18 -18.99 -55.52
N ALA A 412 29.86 -18.96 -55.42
CA ALA A 412 28.96 -19.47 -56.45
C ALA A 412 29.10 -18.70 -57.79
N LEU A 413 29.23 -17.37 -57.74
CA LEU A 413 29.45 -16.54 -58.92
C LEU A 413 30.81 -16.81 -59.58
N VAL A 414 31.87 -17.01 -58.79
CA VAL A 414 33.20 -17.38 -59.30
C VAL A 414 33.17 -18.75 -59.97
N LEU A 415 32.55 -19.74 -59.32
CA LEU A 415 32.40 -21.08 -59.89
C LEU A 415 31.59 -21.06 -61.19
N TYR A 416 30.49 -20.30 -61.23
CA TYR A 416 29.70 -20.13 -62.45
C TYR A 416 30.52 -19.47 -63.57
N GLY A 417 31.30 -18.44 -63.26
CA GLY A 417 32.22 -17.79 -64.19
C GLY A 417 33.27 -18.75 -64.74
N LEU A 418 33.87 -19.57 -63.89
CA LEU A 418 34.85 -20.60 -64.30
C LEU A 418 34.22 -21.68 -65.18
N ILE A 419 33.03 -22.17 -64.83
CA ILE A 419 32.31 -23.17 -65.63
C ILE A 419 31.95 -22.60 -67.00
N LYS A 420 31.48 -21.35 -67.06
CA LYS A 420 31.19 -20.66 -68.32
C LYS A 420 32.46 -20.44 -69.15
N PHE A 421 33.57 -20.05 -68.53
CA PHE A 421 34.85 -19.87 -69.19
C PHE A 421 35.36 -21.19 -69.80
N VAL A 422 35.37 -22.28 -69.02
CA VAL A 422 35.76 -23.62 -69.48
C VAL A 422 34.85 -24.09 -70.62
N SER A 423 33.53 -23.92 -70.48
CA SER A 423 32.58 -24.24 -71.55
C SER A 423 32.85 -23.42 -72.81
N TRP A 424 33.21 -22.13 -72.70
CA TRP A 424 33.52 -21.30 -73.86
C TRP A 424 34.83 -21.72 -74.53
N THR A 425 35.85 -22.12 -73.75
CA THR A 425 37.12 -22.64 -74.30
C THR A 425 36.98 -24.02 -74.96
N LEU A 426 36.05 -24.85 -74.50
CA LEU A 426 35.79 -26.19 -75.07
C LEU A 426 34.91 -26.13 -76.33
N THR A 427 33.99 -25.17 -76.43
CA THR A 427 33.14 -25.00 -77.62
C THR A 427 33.73 -24.04 -78.66
N GLY A 428 34.80 -23.31 -78.31
CA GLY A 428 35.47 -22.33 -79.19
C GLY A 428 36.56 -22.89 -80.10
N SER A 429 36.89 -24.18 -80.02
CA SER A 429 37.92 -24.82 -80.85
C SER A 429 37.34 -26.02 -81.61
N GLY A 430 36.72 -25.75 -82.76
CA GLY A 430 36.31 -26.82 -83.69
C GLY A 430 35.15 -26.45 -84.60
N SER A 431 35.39 -25.62 -85.62
CA SER A 431 34.68 -25.65 -86.92
C SER A 431 35.24 -24.58 -87.87
N ASP A 432 36.14 -24.97 -88.78
CA ASP A 432 36.37 -24.28 -90.05
C ASP A 432 36.48 -25.34 -91.18
N LYS A 433 35.47 -25.36 -92.08
CA LYS A 433 35.41 -25.89 -93.48
C LYS A 433 35.65 -27.41 -93.74
N THR A 434 35.05 -28.11 -94.71
CA THR A 434 34.12 -27.85 -95.83
C THR A 434 33.70 -29.17 -96.50
N ASP A 435 32.55 -29.12 -97.18
CA ASP A 435 32.14 -29.81 -98.42
C ASP A 435 31.61 -31.27 -98.43
N GLY A 436 30.57 -31.48 -99.23
CA GLY A 436 29.85 -32.74 -99.37
C GLY A 436 28.49 -32.57 -100.07
N GLN A 437 28.56 -32.31 -101.38
CA GLN A 437 27.47 -32.20 -102.34
C GLN A 437 26.54 -33.44 -102.38
N ASP A 438 25.24 -33.20 -102.62
CA ASP A 438 24.43 -33.76 -103.73
C ASP A 438 23.13 -34.54 -103.41
N LYS A 439 22.13 -34.28 -104.29
CA LYS A 439 20.91 -35.05 -104.65
C LYS A 439 19.54 -34.81 -103.95
N LYS A 440 18.80 -33.88 -104.57
CA LYS A 440 17.50 -33.99 -105.31
C LYS A 440 16.40 -35.01 -104.93
N GLN A 441 15.17 -34.48 -105.11
CA GLN A 441 13.85 -35.08 -105.45
C GLN A 441 13.10 -35.74 -104.30
N LYS A 442 11.80 -35.51 -104.10
CA LYS A 442 10.72 -35.17 -105.03
C LYS A 442 9.58 -34.48 -104.29
#